data_AF-A0A1D9NYM1-F1
#
_entry.id   AF-A0A1D9NYM1-F1
#
_cell.length_a   1.000
_cell.length_b   1.000
_cell.length_c   1.000
_cell.angle_alpha   90.00
_cell.angle_beta   90.00
_cell.angle_gamma   90.00
#
_symmetry.space_group_name_H-M   'P 1'
#
loop_
_entity.id
_entity.type
_entity.pdbx_description
1 polymer ?
#
loop_
_entity_poly.entity_id
_entity_poly.type
_entity_poly.pdbx_seq_one_letter_code
_entity_poly.pdbx_strand_id
1 'polypeptide(L)' 'MDVNHKDINSKIKKPAKVIDAVNYNGKYMDPSILKGKIISVTAILTTLIAISLAIMFLC' A
#
# COMPACT_ATOMS: atom_id res chain seq x y z
N MET A 1 -18.16 39.19 33.61
CA MET A 1 -18.31 38.64 32.24
C MET A 1 -17.11 37.76 32.06
N ASP A 2 -17.25 36.46 32.29
CA ASP A 2 -16.11 35.54 32.25
C ASP A 2 -16.47 34.36 31.35
N VAL A 3 -16.19 34.54 30.07
CA VAL A 3 -16.30 33.48 29.07
C VAL A 3 -15.04 32.62 29.21
N ASN A 4 -15.21 31.46 29.82
CA ASN A 4 -14.16 30.48 30.06
C ASN A 4 -13.75 29.83 28.72
N HIS A 5 -12.62 30.27 28.15
CA HIS A 5 -12.13 29.89 26.82
C HIS A 5 -11.37 28.54 26.76
N LYS A 6 -11.58 27.61 27.70
CA LYS A 6 -10.69 26.44 27.87
C LYS A 6 -11.05 25.14 27.13
N ASP A 7 -12.07 25.11 26.28
CA ASP A 7 -12.54 23.83 25.70
C ASP A 7 -12.56 23.76 24.16
N ILE A 8 -11.92 24.69 23.45
CA ILE A 8 -11.96 24.68 21.98
C ILE A 8 -10.96 23.70 21.35
N ASN A 9 -10.01 23.17 22.13
CA ASN A 9 -8.89 22.38 21.59
C ASN A 9 -9.12 20.86 21.54
N SER A 10 -10.26 20.34 22.02
CA SER A 10 -10.52 18.89 22.05
C SER A 10 -11.20 18.35 20.78
N LYS A 11 -11.60 19.22 19.86
CA LYS A 11 -12.33 18.86 18.62
C LYS A 11 -11.56 19.13 17.33
N ILE A 12 -10.23 19.21 17.38
CA ILE A 12 -9.42 19.16 16.15
C ILE A 12 -9.51 17.72 15.62
N LYS A 13 -10.56 17.43 14.85
CA LYS A 13 -10.63 16.28 13.95
C LYS A 13 -9.33 16.33 13.15
N LYS A 14 -8.43 15.39 13.42
CA LYS A 14 -7.22 15.19 12.60
C LYS A 14 -7.68 15.20 11.14
N PRO A 15 -7.01 15.95 10.25
CA PRO A 15 -7.36 15.92 8.83
C PRO A 15 -7.42 14.45 8.43
N ALA A 16 -8.53 14.04 7.82
CA ALA A 16 -8.70 12.68 7.34
C ALA A 16 -7.44 12.36 6.55
N LYS A 17 -6.62 11.44 7.09
CA LYS A 17 -5.42 10.96 6.40
C LYS A 17 -5.90 10.60 5.01
N VAL A 18 -5.38 11.26 3.98
CA VAL A 18 -5.74 10.99 2.59
C VAL A 18 -5.53 9.49 2.43
N ILE A 19 -6.63 8.75 2.39
CA ILE A 19 -6.58 7.30 2.25
C ILE A 19 -6.34 7.14 0.76
N ASP A 20 -5.07 7.11 0.40
CA ASP A 20 -4.61 6.82 -0.95
C ASP A 20 -4.96 5.35 -1.18
N ALA A 21 -6.23 5.07 -1.43
CA ALA A 21 -6.79 3.73 -1.51
C ALA A 21 -6.97 3.38 -2.97
N VAL A 22 -6.40 2.26 -3.37
CA VAL A 22 -6.52 1.77 -4.74
C VAL A 22 -7.81 0.99 -4.84
N ASN A 23 -8.67 1.32 -5.80
CA ASN A 23 -9.85 0.51 -6.08
C ASN A 23 -9.41 -0.74 -6.84
N TYR A 24 -9.52 -1.90 -6.19
CA TYR A 24 -9.28 -3.20 -6.79
C TYR A 24 -10.57 -4.04 -6.71
N ASN A 25 -11.20 -4.29 -7.86
CA ASN A 25 -12.44 -5.07 -7.97
C ASN A 25 -13.59 -4.56 -7.07
N GLY A 26 -13.76 -3.23 -6.99
CA GLY A 26 -14.79 -2.59 -6.17
C GLY A 26 -14.45 -2.52 -4.67
N LYS A 27 -13.29 -3.02 -4.25
CA LYS A 27 -12.78 -2.92 -2.88
C LYS A 27 -11.63 -1.93 -2.82
N TYR A 28 -11.73 -0.96 -1.92
CA TYR A 28 -10.64 -0.03 -1.63
C TYR A 28 -9.59 -0.74 -0.77
N MET A 29 -8.38 -0.87 -1.31
CA MET A 29 -7.26 -1.55 -0.67
C MET A 29 -6.09 -0.60 -0.44
N ASP A 30 -5.30 -0.87 0.59
CA ASP A 30 -4.06 -0.14 0.83
C ASP A 30 -3.04 -0.44 -0.29
N PRO A 31 -2.47 0.58 -0.94
CA PRO A 31 -1.52 0.43 -2.04
C PRO A 31 -0.27 -0.36 -1.63
N SER A 32 0.10 -0.36 -0.35
CA SER A 32 1.24 -1.11 0.17
C SER A 32 1.01 -2.62 0.04
N ILE A 33 -0.23 -3.07 0.29
CA ILE A 33 -0.62 -4.48 0.15
C ILE A 33 -0.58 -4.88 -1.33
N LEU A 34 -1.09 -4.01 -2.21
CA LEU A 34 -1.08 -4.23 -3.65
C LEU A 34 0.37 -4.28 -4.19
N LYS A 35 1.21 -3.32 -3.79
CA LYS A 35 2.64 -3.28 -4.15
C LYS A 35 3.38 -4.53 -3.67
N GLY A 36 3.17 -4.96 -2.43
CA GLY A 36 3.78 -6.18 -1.90
C GLY A 36 3.40 -7.43 -2.71
N LYS A 37 2.12 -7.54 -3.09
CA LYS A 37 1.64 -8.64 -3.93
C LYS A 37 2.25 -8.62 -5.33
N ILE A 38 2.36 -7.45 -5.95
CA ILE A 38 3.01 -7.29 -7.26
C ILE A 38 4.48 -7.69 -7.18
N ILE A 39 5.23 -7.19 -6.21
CA ILE A 39 6.66 -7.50 -6.03
C ILE A 39 6.87 -9.01 -5.85
N SER A 40 6.03 -9.64 -5.02
CA SER A 40 6.10 -11.08 -4.77
C SER A 40 5.88 -11.89 -6.04
N VAL A 41 4.85 -11.57 -6.84
CA VAL A 41 4.58 -12.25 -8.11
C VAL A 41 5.72 -12.04 -9.10
N THR A 42 6.23 -10.81 -9.21
CA THR A 42 7.35 -10.49 -10.10
C THR A 42 8.61 -11.27 -9.71
N ALA A 43 8.92 -11.40 -8.43
CA ALA A 43 10.09 -12.15 -7.95
C ALA A 43 10.03 -13.65 -8.30
N ILE A 44 8.85 -14.26 -8.19
CA ILE A 44 8.66 -15.67 -8.57
C ILE A 44 8.87 -15.82 -10.09
N LEU A 45 8.26 -14.93 -10.88
CA LEU A 45 8.34 -14.97 -12.33
C LEU A 45 9.79 -14.78 -12.83
N THR A 46 10.51 -13.80 -12.30
CA THR A 46 11.91 -13.56 -12.68
C THR A 46 12.82 -14.72 -12.30
N THR A 47 12.58 -15.36 -11.15
CA THR A 47 13.32 -16.56 -10.74
C THR A 47 13.10 -17.71 -11.71
N LEU A 48 11.85 -17.96 -12.12
CA LEU A 48 11.52 -19.00 -13.10
C LEU A 48 12.24 -18.75 -14.44
N ILE A 49 12.24 -17.52 -14.93
CA ILE A 49 12.91 -17.13 -16.18
C ILE A 49 14.42 -17.35 -16.06
N ALA A 50 15.03 -16.94 -14.95
CA ALA A 50 16.46 -17.10 -14.72
C ALA A 50 16.87 -18.59 -14.73
N ILE A 51 16.08 -19.46 -14.09
CA ILE A 51 16.31 -20.91 -14.11
C ILE A 51 16.20 -21.47 -15.54
N SER A 52 15.16 -21.09 -16.28
CA SER A 52 14.98 -21.54 -17.67
C SER A 52 16.15 -21.13 -18.57
N LEU A 53 16.64 -19.90 -18.43
CA LEU A 53 17.81 -19.42 -19.16
C LEU A 53 19.07 -20.18 -18.76
N ALA A 54 19.28 -20.43 -17.45
CA ALA A 54 20.42 -21.19 -16.98
C ALA A 54 20.44 -22.62 -17.56
N ILE A 55 19.28 -23.28 -17.63
CA ILE A 55 19.15 -24.61 -18.25
C ILE A 55 19.47 -24.55 -19.74
N MET A 56 18.93 -23.57 -20.48
CA MET A 56 19.22 -23.39 -21.91
C MET A 56 20.70 -23.17 -22.21
N PHE A 57 21.44 -22.48 -21.34
CA PHE A 57 22.88 -22.26 -21.50
C PHE A 57 23.75 -23.46 -21.08
N LEU A 58 23.20 -24.38 -20.29
CA LEU A 58 23.92 -25.56 -19.80
C LEU A 58 23.72 -26.79 -20.70
N CYS A 59 22.64 -26.82 -21.50
CA CYS A 59 22.38 -27.82 -22.55
C CYS A 59 23.10 -27.46 -23.86
#